data_AF-A0A535AD43-F1
#
_entry.id   AF-A0A535AD43-F1
#
_cell.length_a   1.000
_cell.length_b   1.000
_cell.length_c   1.000
_cell.angle_alpha   90.00
_cell.angle_beta   90.00
_cell.angle_gamma   90.00
#
_symmetry.space_group_name_H-M   'P 1'
#
loop_
_entity.id
_entity.type
_entity.pdbx_description
1 polymer ?
#
loop_
_entity_poly.entity_id
_entity_poly.type
_entity_poly.pdbx_seq_one_letter_code
_entity_poly.pdbx_strand_id
1 'polypeptide(L)'
;MAVDPAPLSIFTGGGSKDEKDITQWQWVDGSVPDKDDLIEGFAALYVAPPGTTRGGVSVAGHKIVYFGANRLAVNGDAQIGFWFLQNPVGLGGTGQHASPFVDTSVGGAVSHKLGDVLILSNFVQGGGSSNIQVYVVNKLTRGNCPAGSVESKAGTGDICLKLLANGTVALNGICNSQTTIPADAACAATNGVVVPALDPDFIPKAGAAAGNYPVVGFFEGGLDLTAVGLGGECFPTTVVETRSSQSITAVLKDFTLTQFERCQAKIATEIRDAADNDITTTSVTPGTVIHDVAFVTGNQGGPDPGQGGSGSCTVSRPCTVTFRRFANDACSGTPTTETQPCVSDGAGTGSCTATSSTFTTVQPPGYSYLATYNGDSNYPSIALPATSCEVVEVGKLNSTIVTDIFKVSSVGPPPVLDGTFTDNHIDLAGAGTVSVVDQATVTPEAPQTCGSTGLPPCPTGTVTFTQFTNGACSGTGTAENKSLDSSGEALSSVFNLGANGLSYIATYGGDNVYNPATASRCEPVCAIDTTK
;
A
#
# COMPACT_ATOMS: atom_id res chain seq x y z
N MET A 1 2.70 -28.09 -2.69
CA MET A 1 3.14 -29.48 -2.87
C MET A 1 4.51 -29.40 -3.51
N ALA A 2 5.51 -29.98 -2.86
CA ALA A 2 6.84 -30.16 -3.42
C ALA A 2 7.07 -31.66 -3.58
N VAL A 3 7.70 -32.03 -4.69
CA VAL A 3 8.15 -33.39 -4.96
C VAL A 3 9.66 -33.37 -4.83
N ASP A 4 10.21 -34.33 -4.10
CA ASP A 4 11.62 -34.66 -4.16
C ASP A 4 11.80 -35.75 -5.23
N PRO A 5 12.34 -35.41 -6.41
CA PRO A 5 12.81 -36.43 -7.32
C PRO A 5 14.05 -37.11 -6.72
N ALA A 6 13.81 -38.07 -5.83
CA ALA A 6 14.84 -38.78 -5.10
C ALA A 6 15.99 -39.29 -6.00
N PRO A 7 17.27 -39.15 -5.59
CA PRO A 7 17.80 -38.17 -4.66
C PRO A 7 18.64 -37.14 -5.44
N LEU A 8 18.11 -35.92 -5.53
CA LEU A 8 18.89 -34.80 -6.03
C LEU A 8 19.43 -34.01 -4.83
N SER A 9 18.65 -33.28 -4.03
CA SER A 9 19.19 -32.27 -3.10
C SER A 9 19.03 -32.61 -1.61
N ILE A 10 20.13 -32.77 -0.88
CA ILE A 10 20.15 -33.14 0.55
C ILE A 10 20.79 -32.07 1.42
N PHE A 11 20.49 -32.05 2.72
CA PHE A 11 21.27 -31.28 3.69
C PHE A 11 22.70 -31.85 3.81
N THR A 12 23.66 -30.96 3.98
CA THR A 12 25.07 -31.30 4.18
C THR A 12 25.75 -30.38 5.18
N GLY A 13 26.96 -30.75 5.61
CA GLY A 13 27.72 -30.02 6.61
C GLY A 13 27.21 -30.25 8.04
N GLY A 14 28.12 -30.19 9.01
CA GLY A 14 27.77 -30.42 10.43
C GLY A 14 26.91 -29.33 11.08
N GLY A 15 26.67 -28.22 10.37
CA GLY A 15 25.85 -27.09 10.81
C GLY A 15 24.38 -27.15 10.37
N SER A 16 24.00 -28.07 9.49
CA SER A 16 22.60 -28.28 9.09
C SER A 16 21.86 -29.06 10.18
N LYS A 17 21.28 -28.31 11.12
CA LYS A 17 20.57 -28.78 12.31
C LYS A 17 19.48 -27.79 12.71
N ASP A 18 18.44 -28.25 13.42
CA ASP A 18 17.29 -27.42 13.78
C ASP A 18 17.63 -26.31 14.79
N GLU A 19 18.59 -26.52 15.69
CA GLU A 19 19.04 -25.51 16.66
C GLU A 19 20.01 -24.47 16.07
N LYS A 20 20.33 -24.61 14.77
CA LYS A 20 21.22 -23.71 14.04
C LYS A 20 20.42 -22.75 13.19
N ASP A 21 20.93 -21.53 13.09
CA ASP A 21 20.37 -20.55 12.18
C ASP A 21 20.50 -21.02 10.72
N ILE A 22 19.55 -20.65 9.85
CA ILE A 22 19.55 -21.03 8.42
C ILE A 22 20.87 -20.61 7.73
N THR A 23 21.55 -19.57 8.21
CA THR A 23 22.90 -19.20 7.75
C THR A 23 23.96 -20.31 7.89
N GLN A 24 23.71 -21.31 8.74
CA GLN A 24 24.58 -22.48 8.93
C GLN A 24 24.14 -23.69 8.09
N TRP A 25 22.93 -23.65 7.51
CA TRP A 25 22.43 -24.74 6.70
C TRP A 25 23.10 -24.73 5.33
N GLN A 26 23.46 -25.92 4.88
CA GLN A 26 24.02 -26.14 3.56
C GLN A 26 23.33 -27.31 2.88
N TRP A 27 23.29 -27.27 1.56
CA TRP A 27 22.76 -28.35 0.74
C TRP A 27 23.76 -28.75 -0.34
N VAL A 28 23.63 -29.97 -0.85
CA VAL A 28 24.40 -30.50 -1.98
C VAL A 28 23.55 -31.53 -2.69
N ASP A 29 23.85 -31.78 -3.96
CA ASP A 29 23.26 -32.92 -4.63
C ASP A 29 23.91 -34.23 -4.11
N GLY A 30 23.09 -35.18 -3.66
CA GLY A 30 23.57 -36.39 -3.00
C GLY A 30 22.45 -37.33 -2.59
N SER A 31 22.78 -38.36 -1.81
CA SER A 31 21.84 -39.38 -1.35
C SER A 31 21.83 -39.51 0.17
N VAL A 32 20.65 -39.73 0.73
CA VAL A 32 20.44 -40.12 2.13
C VAL A 32 20.06 -41.61 2.23
N PRO A 33 20.10 -42.23 3.42
CA PRO A 33 19.50 -43.54 3.60
C PRO A 33 18.00 -43.51 3.25
N ASP A 34 17.49 -44.53 2.56
CA ASP A 34 16.10 -44.59 2.05
C ASP A 34 15.00 -44.37 3.11
N LYS A 35 15.30 -44.60 4.38
CA LYS A 35 14.35 -44.36 5.49
C LYS A 35 14.21 -42.89 5.87
N ASP A 36 15.19 -42.07 5.47
CA ASP A 36 15.29 -40.63 5.68
C ASP A 36 15.02 -39.87 4.37
N ASP A 37 14.81 -40.58 3.25
CA ASP A 37 14.54 -40.05 1.91
C ASP A 37 13.06 -39.66 1.76
N LEU A 38 12.80 -38.37 1.64
CA LEU A 38 11.48 -37.78 1.39
C LEU A 38 11.14 -37.95 -0.09
N ILE A 39 9.84 -38.01 -0.39
CA ILE A 39 9.37 -38.11 -1.78
C ILE A 39 8.42 -36.97 -2.09
N GLU A 40 7.50 -36.66 -1.17
CA GLU A 40 6.60 -35.53 -1.34
C GLU A 40 6.39 -34.83 0.00
N GLY A 41 6.16 -33.52 -0.08
CA GLY A 41 5.77 -32.68 1.03
C GLY A 41 4.65 -31.73 0.62
N PHE A 42 3.71 -31.48 1.52
CA PHE A 42 2.65 -30.51 1.31
C PHE A 42 2.35 -29.73 2.58
N ALA A 43 1.85 -28.52 2.38
CA ALA A 43 1.23 -27.70 3.40
C ALA A 43 0.08 -26.92 2.75
N ALA A 44 -0.98 -26.69 3.53
CA ALA A 44 -2.15 -25.89 3.16
C ALA A 44 -2.58 -25.04 4.35
N LEU A 45 -2.84 -23.75 4.11
CA LEU A 45 -3.40 -22.83 5.09
C LEU A 45 -4.90 -22.69 4.86
N TYR A 46 -5.69 -22.79 5.93
CA TYR A 46 -7.12 -22.50 5.92
C TYR A 46 -7.44 -21.43 6.96
N VAL A 47 -8.42 -20.58 6.65
CA VAL A 47 -9.07 -19.72 7.64
C VAL A 47 -10.38 -20.37 8.03
N ALA A 48 -10.55 -20.66 9.33
CA ALA A 48 -11.73 -21.33 9.84
C ALA A 48 -13.00 -20.51 9.55
N PRO A 49 -14.03 -21.09 8.90
CA PRO A 49 -15.24 -20.36 8.53
C PRO A 49 -16.09 -19.98 9.76
N PRO A 50 -17.02 -19.02 9.64
CA PRO A 50 -17.98 -18.70 10.68
C PRO A 50 -18.72 -19.94 11.20
N GLY A 51 -18.92 -20.03 12.53
CA GLY A 51 -19.57 -21.17 13.17
C GLY A 51 -18.66 -22.38 13.42
N THR A 52 -17.39 -22.34 13.02
CA THR A 52 -16.43 -23.42 13.33
C THR A 52 -16.12 -23.42 14.82
N THR A 53 -16.26 -24.59 15.46
CA THR A 53 -15.93 -24.79 16.87
C THR A 53 -14.93 -25.92 17.06
N ARG A 54 -13.97 -25.74 17.98
CA ARG A 54 -13.02 -26.77 18.43
C ARG A 54 -13.16 -26.91 19.94
N GLY A 55 -13.37 -28.13 20.45
CA GLY A 55 -13.55 -28.37 21.89
C GLY A 55 -14.71 -27.57 22.52
N GLY A 56 -15.74 -27.21 21.73
CA GLY A 56 -16.87 -26.38 22.17
C GLY A 56 -16.61 -24.87 22.17
N VAL A 57 -15.41 -24.41 21.78
CA VAL A 57 -15.04 -22.99 21.67
C VAL A 57 -15.05 -22.57 20.20
N SER A 58 -15.58 -21.40 19.90
CA SER A 58 -15.54 -20.83 18.54
C SER A 58 -14.09 -20.57 18.12
N VAL A 59 -13.73 -21.05 16.94
CA VAL A 59 -12.42 -20.80 16.29
C VAL A 59 -12.60 -20.11 14.93
N ALA A 60 -13.77 -19.52 14.66
CA ALA A 60 -13.99 -18.76 13.43
C ALA A 60 -12.92 -17.68 13.25
N GLY A 61 -12.36 -17.57 12.04
CA GLY A 61 -11.26 -16.65 11.71
C GLY A 61 -9.86 -17.16 12.09
N HIS A 62 -9.73 -18.30 12.77
CA HIS A 62 -8.41 -18.86 13.06
C HIS A 62 -7.68 -19.31 11.79
N LYS A 63 -6.38 -19.06 11.74
CA LYS A 63 -5.46 -19.61 10.73
C LYS A 63 -5.01 -21.00 11.17
N ILE A 64 -5.34 -22.00 10.36
CA ILE A 64 -5.03 -23.40 10.62
C ILE A 64 -4.22 -23.94 9.45
N VAL A 65 -3.01 -24.40 9.76
CA VAL A 65 -2.12 -25.08 8.83
C VAL A 65 -2.38 -26.57 8.88
N TYR A 66 -2.46 -27.22 7.73
CA TYR A 66 -2.38 -28.67 7.59
C TYR A 66 -1.15 -29.00 6.75
N PHE A 67 -0.41 -30.02 7.15
CA PHE A 67 0.85 -30.37 6.51
C PHE A 67 1.01 -31.88 6.49
N GLY A 68 1.88 -32.36 5.62
CA GLY A 68 2.22 -33.77 5.57
C GLY A 68 3.28 -34.07 4.54
N ALA A 69 3.76 -35.30 4.58
CA ALA A 69 4.82 -35.79 3.72
C ALA A 69 4.92 -37.32 3.80
N ASN A 70 5.64 -37.90 2.86
CA ASN A 70 5.93 -39.33 2.81
C ASN A 70 7.42 -39.58 2.57
N ARG A 71 7.84 -40.79 2.93
CA ARG A 71 9.21 -41.29 2.78
C ARG A 71 9.26 -42.53 1.91
N LEU A 72 10.42 -42.78 1.30
CA LEU A 72 10.64 -43.93 0.41
C LEU A 72 10.53 -45.29 1.14
N ALA A 73 11.07 -45.37 2.36
CA ALA A 73 11.13 -46.62 3.12
C ALA A 73 10.73 -46.47 4.59
N VAL A 74 10.07 -47.50 5.14
CA VAL A 74 9.54 -47.51 6.51
C VAL A 74 10.36 -48.30 7.53
N ASN A 75 11.60 -48.67 7.20
CA ASN A 75 12.43 -49.50 8.08
C ASN A 75 13.09 -48.68 9.20
N GLY A 76 12.70 -48.96 10.44
CA GLY A 76 13.25 -48.34 11.65
C GLY A 76 12.55 -47.04 12.03
N ASP A 77 13.10 -46.37 13.04
CA ASP A 77 12.55 -45.12 13.58
C ASP A 77 12.53 -44.02 12.51
N ALA A 78 11.48 -43.19 12.55
CA ALA A 78 11.26 -42.09 11.61
C ALA A 78 11.24 -40.76 12.37
N GLN A 79 11.83 -39.73 11.77
CA GLN A 79 11.78 -38.36 12.28
C GLN A 79 11.56 -37.42 11.11
N ILE A 80 10.50 -36.63 11.21
CA ILE A 80 10.17 -35.63 10.20
C ILE A 80 9.90 -34.30 10.89
N GLY A 81 10.36 -33.22 10.27
CA GLY A 81 10.14 -31.85 10.71
C GLY A 81 9.50 -31.02 9.62
N PHE A 82 8.74 -30.02 10.05
CA PHE A 82 8.09 -29.04 9.20
C PHE A 82 8.42 -27.66 9.74
N TRP A 83 9.28 -26.96 9.01
CA TRP A 83 9.58 -25.56 9.25
C TRP A 83 8.60 -24.69 8.49
N PHE A 84 7.97 -23.74 9.18
CA PHE A 84 7.25 -22.62 8.60
C PHE A 84 8.06 -21.36 8.86
N LEU A 85 8.56 -20.77 7.79
CA LEU A 85 9.58 -19.71 7.83
C LEU A 85 8.98 -18.40 7.31
N GLN A 86 9.20 -17.32 8.04
CA GLN A 86 8.72 -15.97 7.70
C GLN A 86 9.59 -15.28 6.62
N ASN A 87 10.73 -15.87 6.27
CA ASN A 87 11.58 -15.39 5.18
C ASN A 87 11.40 -16.24 3.92
N PRO A 88 11.52 -15.66 2.71
CA PRO A 88 11.37 -16.38 1.46
C PRO A 88 12.66 -17.16 1.13
N VAL A 89 12.87 -18.26 1.85
CA VAL A 89 14.05 -19.11 1.77
C VAL A 89 14.04 -19.93 0.47
N GLY A 90 15.20 -20.07 -0.16
CA GLY A 90 15.44 -20.94 -1.31
C GLY A 90 16.89 -21.43 -1.36
N LEU A 91 17.24 -22.13 -2.44
CA LEU A 91 18.56 -22.72 -2.62
C LEU A 91 19.49 -21.78 -3.38
N GLY A 92 20.68 -21.51 -2.82
CA GLY A 92 21.77 -20.86 -3.55
C GLY A 92 22.68 -21.89 -4.22
N GLY A 93 23.46 -21.47 -5.21
CA GLY A 93 24.41 -22.36 -5.90
C GLY A 93 23.75 -23.35 -6.85
N THR A 94 24.46 -24.43 -7.19
CA THR A 94 24.08 -25.39 -8.24
C THR A 94 23.97 -26.84 -7.76
N GLY A 95 24.12 -27.10 -6.45
CA GLY A 95 24.10 -28.46 -5.89
C GLY A 95 25.39 -29.26 -6.08
N GLN A 96 26.32 -28.86 -6.95
CA GLN A 96 27.57 -29.61 -7.19
C GLN A 96 28.51 -29.67 -5.97
N HIS A 97 28.43 -28.67 -5.10
CA HIS A 97 29.18 -28.55 -3.86
C HIS A 97 28.25 -28.02 -2.76
N ALA A 98 28.69 -28.15 -1.50
CA ALA A 98 27.97 -27.59 -0.35
C ALA A 98 27.69 -26.10 -0.58
N SER A 99 26.41 -25.76 -0.70
CA SER A 99 25.89 -24.45 -1.06
C SER A 99 24.94 -23.94 0.02
N PRO A 100 24.84 -22.62 0.25
CA PRO A 100 23.99 -22.08 1.29
C PRO A 100 22.52 -22.03 0.87
N PHE A 101 21.64 -21.92 1.86
CA PHE A 101 20.29 -21.39 1.65
C PHE A 101 20.35 -19.86 1.54
N VAL A 102 19.45 -19.29 0.74
CA VAL A 102 19.43 -17.85 0.39
C VAL A 102 18.04 -17.26 0.48
N ASP A 103 17.97 -15.94 0.63
CA ASP A 103 16.74 -15.17 0.53
C ASP A 103 16.45 -14.97 -0.96
N THR A 104 15.37 -15.56 -1.46
CA THR A 104 15.01 -15.52 -2.88
C THR A 104 14.56 -14.14 -3.37
N SER A 105 14.24 -13.21 -2.46
CA SER A 105 13.85 -11.85 -2.82
C SER A 105 15.05 -10.94 -3.09
N VAL A 106 16.22 -11.23 -2.50
CA VAL A 106 17.44 -10.42 -2.62
C VAL A 106 18.68 -11.18 -3.10
N GLY A 107 18.63 -12.51 -3.16
CA GLY A 107 19.73 -13.38 -3.60
C GLY A 107 20.89 -13.53 -2.59
N GLY A 108 20.69 -13.11 -1.34
CA GLY A 108 21.72 -13.05 -0.29
C GLY A 108 21.52 -14.06 0.84
N ALA A 109 22.32 -13.94 1.90
CA ALA A 109 22.17 -14.77 3.09
C ALA A 109 20.77 -14.64 3.71
N VAL A 110 20.24 -15.74 4.22
CA VAL A 110 18.96 -15.80 4.93
C VAL A 110 19.14 -16.41 6.31
N SER A 111 18.42 -15.87 7.29
CA SER A 111 18.41 -16.32 8.68
C SER A 111 17.00 -16.70 9.11
N HIS A 112 16.88 -17.31 10.29
CA HIS A 112 15.59 -17.43 10.94
C HIS A 112 15.04 -16.04 11.35
N LYS A 113 13.74 -15.99 11.63
CA LYS A 113 13.05 -14.88 12.32
C LYS A 113 12.45 -15.36 13.64
N LEU A 114 12.30 -14.43 14.59
CA LEU A 114 11.47 -14.69 15.78
C LEU A 114 10.06 -15.01 15.33
N GLY A 115 9.48 -16.11 15.81
CA GLY A 115 8.17 -16.59 15.37
C GLY A 115 8.21 -17.65 14.26
N ASP A 116 9.37 -17.96 13.68
CA ASP A 116 9.51 -19.15 12.82
C ASP A 116 9.13 -20.41 13.62
N VAL A 117 8.39 -21.31 12.99
CA VAL A 117 7.81 -22.49 13.65
C VAL A 117 8.48 -23.74 13.15
N LEU A 118 8.91 -24.59 14.08
CA LEU A 118 9.32 -25.95 13.79
C LEU A 118 8.32 -26.92 14.41
N ILE A 119 7.72 -27.76 13.57
CA ILE A 119 6.85 -28.84 14.01
C ILE A 119 7.56 -30.16 13.79
N LEU A 120 7.79 -30.92 14.86
CA LEU A 120 8.43 -32.22 14.80
C LEU A 120 7.41 -33.32 15.03
N SER A 121 7.42 -34.30 14.12
CA SER A 121 6.70 -35.56 14.28
C SER A 121 7.71 -36.70 14.40
N ASN A 122 7.85 -37.22 15.63
CA ASN A 122 8.75 -38.32 15.96
C ASN A 122 7.97 -39.64 16.01
N PHE A 123 8.47 -40.67 15.34
CA PHE A 123 7.92 -42.02 15.44
C PHE A 123 9.00 -43.00 15.87
N VAL A 124 8.82 -43.57 17.06
CA VAL A 124 9.75 -44.53 17.68
C VAL A 124 9.25 -45.96 17.48
N GLN A 125 10.17 -46.93 17.48
CA GLN A 125 9.91 -48.36 17.30
C GLN A 125 9.25 -48.69 15.95
N GLY A 126 9.71 -48.08 14.87
CA GLY A 126 9.18 -48.36 13.53
C GLY A 126 7.73 -47.91 13.31
N GLY A 127 7.28 -46.84 14.00
CA GLY A 127 5.96 -46.25 13.78
C GLY A 127 4.94 -46.45 14.90
N GLY A 128 5.21 -47.33 15.87
CA GLY A 128 4.24 -47.75 16.89
C GLY A 128 3.92 -46.72 17.98
N SER A 129 4.65 -45.60 18.04
CA SER A 129 4.35 -44.50 18.95
C SER A 129 4.69 -43.16 18.32
N SER A 130 3.69 -42.28 18.24
CA SER A 130 3.80 -40.94 17.66
C SER A 130 4.03 -39.89 18.75
N ASN A 131 4.83 -38.88 18.41
CA ASN A 131 5.01 -37.69 19.22
C ASN A 131 5.00 -36.44 18.35
N ILE A 132 4.20 -35.45 18.73
CA ILE A 132 4.16 -34.12 18.10
C ILE A 132 4.80 -33.10 19.03
N GLN A 133 5.71 -32.30 18.51
CA GLN A 133 6.33 -31.18 19.22
C GLN A 133 6.24 -29.94 18.35
N VAL A 134 5.81 -28.83 18.91
CA VAL A 134 5.80 -27.53 18.22
C VAL A 134 6.75 -26.61 18.95
N TYR A 135 7.75 -26.11 18.23
CA TYR A 135 8.72 -25.15 18.69
C TYR A 135 8.54 -23.84 17.94
N VAL A 136 8.89 -22.74 18.61
CA VAL A 136 9.01 -21.42 18.00
C VAL A 136 10.40 -20.86 18.26
N VAL A 137 10.96 -20.18 17.27
CA VAL A 137 12.19 -19.42 17.43
C VAL A 137 11.90 -18.20 18.30
N ASN A 138 12.54 -18.12 19.46
CA ASN A 138 12.34 -17.03 20.42
C ASN A 138 13.60 -16.15 20.62
N LYS A 139 14.73 -16.52 19.97
CA LYS A 139 15.96 -15.73 19.94
C LYS A 139 16.88 -16.18 18.81
N LEU A 140 17.60 -15.23 18.20
CA LEU A 140 18.57 -15.46 17.10
C LEU A 140 20.01 -15.07 17.46
N THR A 141 20.21 -14.40 18.60
CA THR A 141 21.52 -13.84 18.97
C THR A 141 22.23 -14.69 20.02
N ARG A 142 23.56 -14.76 19.89
CA ARG A 142 24.44 -15.46 20.85
C ARG A 142 24.17 -15.02 22.29
N GLY A 143 24.30 -15.96 23.22
CA GLY A 143 24.20 -15.72 24.65
C GLY A 143 23.07 -16.51 25.29
N ASN A 144 22.66 -16.11 26.50
CA ASN A 144 21.67 -16.87 27.26
C ASN A 144 20.33 -16.89 26.52
N CYS A 145 19.72 -18.07 26.43
CA CYS A 145 18.39 -18.20 25.86
C CYS A 145 17.32 -17.75 26.87
N PRO A 146 16.16 -17.25 26.41
CA PRO A 146 15.05 -16.90 27.29
C PRO A 146 14.61 -18.11 28.13
N ALA A 147 14.05 -17.85 29.32
CA ALA A 147 13.52 -18.91 30.18
C ALA A 147 12.45 -19.74 29.43
N GLY A 148 12.52 -21.07 29.55
CA GLY A 148 11.65 -22.00 28.84
C GLY A 148 12.10 -22.36 27.42
N SER A 149 13.26 -21.87 26.96
CA SER A 149 13.91 -22.39 25.76
C SER A 149 14.49 -23.79 26.00
N VAL A 150 14.66 -24.57 24.94
CA VAL A 150 15.24 -25.92 25.01
C VAL A 150 16.71 -25.85 25.41
N GLU A 151 17.46 -24.97 24.77
CA GLU A 151 18.84 -24.67 25.12
C GLU A 151 18.90 -23.59 26.19
N SER A 152 19.88 -23.68 27.09
CA SER A 152 20.14 -22.62 28.07
C SER A 152 20.97 -21.46 27.47
N LYS A 153 21.66 -21.71 26.35
CA LYS A 153 22.55 -20.74 25.70
C LYS A 153 22.72 -21.03 24.21
N ALA A 154 22.57 -20.00 23.39
CA ALA A 154 22.92 -20.01 21.97
C ALA A 154 24.39 -19.63 21.77
N GLY A 155 25.11 -20.48 21.04
CA GLY A 155 26.44 -20.21 20.48
C GLY A 155 26.41 -19.26 19.29
N THR A 156 27.51 -19.22 18.53
CA THR A 156 27.57 -18.46 17.27
C THR A 156 26.86 -19.26 16.18
N GLY A 157 25.88 -18.67 15.50
CA GLY A 157 25.07 -19.35 14.48
C GLY A 157 23.99 -20.27 15.06
N ASP A 158 23.68 -20.14 16.35
CA ASP A 158 22.62 -20.90 17.02
C ASP A 158 21.39 -20.01 17.22
N ILE A 159 20.22 -20.65 17.23
CA ILE A 159 18.96 -20.04 17.65
C ILE A 159 18.54 -20.62 18.99
N CYS A 160 17.55 -19.99 19.65
CA CYS A 160 16.88 -20.58 20.80
C CYS A 160 15.47 -20.99 20.40
N LEU A 161 15.14 -22.26 20.64
CA LEU A 161 13.81 -22.80 20.41
C LEU A 161 13.04 -22.86 21.72
N LYS A 162 11.76 -22.48 21.69
CA LYS A 162 10.82 -22.67 22.81
C LYS A 162 9.77 -23.68 22.43
N LEU A 163 9.62 -24.72 23.25
CA LEU A 163 8.53 -25.68 23.10
C LEU A 163 7.18 -25.01 23.46
N LEU A 164 6.26 -24.98 22.51
CA LEU A 164 4.89 -24.46 22.67
C LEU A 164 3.88 -25.57 22.92
N ALA A 165 4.03 -26.68 22.21
CA ALA A 165 3.14 -27.84 22.27
C ALA A 165 3.95 -29.14 22.31
N ASN A 166 3.49 -30.12 23.06
CA ASN A 166 4.00 -31.49 23.03
C ASN A 166 2.86 -32.48 23.27
N GLY A 167 2.68 -33.43 22.36
CA GLY A 167 1.77 -34.55 22.51
C GLY A 167 2.58 -35.83 22.44
N THR A 168 2.54 -36.64 23.49
CA THR A 168 3.20 -37.95 23.52
C THR A 168 2.14 -38.96 23.97
N VAL A 169 2.15 -40.15 23.36
CA VAL A 169 1.23 -41.29 23.57
C VAL A 169 0.04 -41.33 22.61
N ALA A 170 0.19 -42.07 21.50
CA ALA A 170 -0.92 -42.71 20.79
C ALA A 170 -0.43 -43.73 19.75
N LEU A 171 -1.34 -44.65 19.39
CA LEU A 171 -1.26 -45.45 18.17
C LEU A 171 -1.71 -44.58 17.00
N ASN A 172 -0.80 -44.31 16.07
CA ASN A 172 -1.05 -43.67 14.77
C ASN A 172 -1.55 -42.20 14.76
N GLY A 173 -1.72 -41.53 15.90
CA GLY A 173 -1.91 -40.07 15.92
C GLY A 173 -2.18 -39.45 17.29
N ILE A 174 -1.62 -38.27 17.54
CA ILE A 174 -1.59 -37.59 18.84
C ILE A 174 -1.81 -36.09 18.69
N CYS A 175 -2.53 -35.50 19.64
CA CYS A 175 -2.68 -34.05 19.78
C CYS A 175 -1.98 -33.54 21.04
N ASN A 176 -1.76 -32.22 21.11
CA ASN A 176 -1.16 -31.57 22.27
C ASN A 176 -1.95 -31.86 23.55
N SER A 177 -1.24 -32.15 24.64
CA SER A 177 -1.84 -32.42 25.95
C SER A 177 -1.64 -31.27 26.95
N GLN A 178 -1.02 -30.16 26.55
CA GLN A 178 -0.80 -28.99 27.39
C GLN A 178 -2.09 -28.20 27.62
N THR A 179 -2.20 -27.60 28.80
CA THR A 179 -3.26 -26.64 29.14
C THR A 179 -2.91 -25.19 28.77
N THR A 180 -1.66 -24.93 28.35
CA THR A 180 -1.17 -23.57 28.01
C THR A 180 -1.59 -23.12 26.60
N ILE A 181 -2.02 -24.06 25.76
CA ILE A 181 -2.64 -23.82 24.46
C ILE A 181 -3.93 -24.65 24.40
N PRO A 182 -4.93 -24.25 23.59
CA PRO A 182 -6.19 -25.01 23.47
C PRO A 182 -5.96 -26.48 23.10
N ALA A 183 -6.86 -27.36 23.55
CA ALA A 183 -6.86 -28.75 23.13
C ALA A 183 -6.99 -28.86 21.61
N ASP A 184 -6.34 -29.88 21.03
CA ASP A 184 -6.27 -30.15 19.60
C ASP A 184 -5.63 -29.04 18.74
N ALA A 185 -5.08 -27.97 19.33
CA ALA A 185 -4.42 -26.90 18.60
C ALA A 185 -3.21 -27.39 17.78
N ALA A 186 -2.56 -28.48 18.19
CA ALA A 186 -1.51 -29.13 17.41
C ALA A 186 -1.70 -30.65 17.42
N CYS A 187 -1.76 -31.26 16.24
CA CYS A 187 -1.93 -32.71 16.08
C CYS A 187 -1.01 -33.24 15.00
N ALA A 188 -0.61 -34.51 15.13
CA ALA A 188 0.05 -35.25 14.05
C ALA A 188 -0.38 -36.71 14.07
N ALA A 189 -0.40 -37.31 12.89
CA ALA A 189 -0.81 -38.67 12.66
C ALA A 189 0.06 -39.34 11.60
N THR A 190 -0.01 -40.66 11.57
CA THR A 190 0.50 -41.47 10.47
C THR A 190 -0.56 -42.48 10.06
N ASN A 191 -0.48 -42.95 8.83
CA ASN A 191 -1.44 -43.93 8.34
C ASN A 191 -1.26 -45.27 9.07
N GLY A 192 -2.27 -45.67 9.84
CA GLY A 192 -2.29 -46.94 10.56
C GLY A 192 -2.61 -48.16 9.70
N VAL A 193 -3.01 -47.93 8.44
CA VAL A 193 -3.29 -48.94 7.41
C VAL A 193 -2.66 -48.49 6.10
N VAL A 194 -2.50 -49.39 5.14
CA VAL A 194 -2.11 -49.02 3.77
C VAL A 194 -3.19 -48.10 3.19
N VAL A 195 -2.78 -46.95 2.65
CA VAL A 195 -3.69 -45.96 2.05
C VAL A 195 -3.21 -45.60 0.63
N PRO A 196 -4.11 -45.16 -0.27
CA PRO A 196 -3.70 -44.62 -1.57
C PRO A 196 -2.71 -43.47 -1.41
N ALA A 197 -1.70 -43.43 -2.27
CA ALA A 197 -0.74 -42.34 -2.31
C ALA A 197 -1.34 -41.09 -2.95
N LEU A 198 -0.81 -39.90 -2.59
CA LEU A 198 -1.18 -38.64 -3.24
C LEU A 198 -0.70 -38.63 -4.69
N ASP A 199 0.55 -39.06 -4.93
CA ASP A 199 1.02 -39.42 -6.25
C ASP A 199 0.66 -40.89 -6.58
N PRO A 200 -0.19 -41.14 -7.59
CA PRO A 200 -0.52 -42.50 -8.02
C PRO A 200 0.70 -43.29 -8.55
N ASP A 201 1.78 -42.60 -8.95
CA ASP A 201 3.01 -43.22 -9.45
C ASP A 201 4.03 -43.52 -8.33
N PHE A 202 3.72 -43.22 -7.07
CA PHE A 202 4.58 -43.54 -5.93
C PHE A 202 4.86 -45.05 -5.81
N ILE A 203 6.13 -45.42 -5.68
CA ILE A 203 6.55 -46.81 -5.49
C ILE A 203 7.28 -46.94 -4.15
N PRO A 204 6.67 -47.53 -3.10
CA PRO A 204 7.36 -47.73 -1.84
C PRO A 204 8.45 -48.80 -1.97
N LYS A 205 9.51 -48.69 -1.16
CA LYS A 205 10.55 -49.72 -1.13
C LYS A 205 10.03 -51.09 -0.67
N ALA A 206 9.09 -51.11 0.27
CA ALA A 206 8.41 -52.31 0.76
C ALA A 206 7.11 -51.97 1.51
N GLY A 207 6.29 -52.98 1.81
CA GLY A 207 5.14 -52.87 2.73
C GLY A 207 3.80 -52.47 2.09
N ALA A 208 3.78 -52.08 0.81
CA ALA A 208 2.57 -51.83 0.02
C ALA A 208 2.85 -52.01 -1.49
N ALA A 209 1.79 -52.07 -2.30
CA ALA A 209 1.90 -52.04 -3.75
C ALA A 209 2.15 -50.60 -4.26
N ALA A 210 2.60 -50.45 -5.51
CA ALA A 210 2.69 -49.15 -6.17
C ALA A 210 1.36 -48.37 -6.10
N GLY A 211 1.45 -47.04 -6.04
CA GLY A 211 0.33 -46.12 -5.83
C GLY A 211 -0.25 -46.13 -4.41
N ASN A 212 0.44 -46.73 -3.44
CA ASN A 212 -0.02 -46.80 -2.05
C ASN A 212 1.11 -46.50 -1.05
N TYR A 213 0.78 -45.78 0.01
CA TYR A 213 1.66 -45.61 1.16
C TYR A 213 1.58 -46.84 2.08
N PRO A 214 2.72 -47.48 2.44
CA PRO A 214 2.73 -48.53 3.44
C PRO A 214 2.31 -47.99 4.80
N VAL A 215 1.90 -48.86 5.72
CA VAL A 215 1.65 -48.47 7.13
C VAL A 215 2.85 -47.67 7.63
N VAL A 216 2.59 -46.53 8.28
CA VAL A 216 3.59 -45.55 8.75
C VAL A 216 4.50 -44.92 7.68
N GLY A 217 4.06 -44.93 6.42
CA GLY A 217 4.74 -44.34 5.27
C GLY A 217 4.32 -42.90 4.98
N PHE A 218 3.16 -42.48 5.50
CA PHE A 218 2.60 -41.15 5.31
C PHE A 218 2.42 -40.45 6.66
N PHE A 219 2.82 -39.18 6.71
CA PHE A 219 2.73 -38.32 7.87
C PHE A 219 1.83 -37.14 7.56
N GLU A 220 0.97 -36.79 8.49
CA GLU A 220 0.16 -35.59 8.40
C GLU A 220 0.01 -34.94 9.76
N GLY A 221 -0.35 -33.66 9.76
CA GLY A 221 -0.61 -32.93 10.98
C GLY A 221 -1.34 -31.63 10.72
N GLY A 222 -1.74 -31.01 11.82
CA GLY A 222 -2.39 -29.71 11.80
C GLY A 222 -1.92 -28.84 12.97
N LEU A 223 -1.79 -27.54 12.71
CA LEU A 223 -1.46 -26.53 13.71
C LEU A 223 -2.40 -25.33 13.55
N ASP A 224 -3.10 -24.99 14.63
CA ASP A 224 -3.86 -23.76 14.74
C ASP A 224 -2.89 -22.63 15.13
N LEU A 225 -2.40 -21.91 14.11
CA LEU A 225 -1.44 -20.82 14.25
C LEU A 225 -2.00 -19.73 15.16
N THR A 226 -3.29 -19.41 15.03
CA THR A 226 -3.97 -18.42 15.89
C THR A 226 -3.95 -18.87 17.35
N ALA A 227 -4.27 -20.13 17.63
CA ALA A 227 -4.30 -20.66 19.00
C ALA A 227 -2.92 -20.70 19.69
N VAL A 228 -1.83 -20.77 18.92
CA VAL A 228 -0.45 -20.69 19.45
C VAL A 228 0.14 -19.28 19.42
N GLY A 229 -0.67 -18.26 19.09
CA GLY A 229 -0.26 -16.85 19.08
C GLY A 229 0.48 -16.39 17.83
N LEU A 230 0.39 -17.17 16.74
CA LEU A 230 1.07 -16.94 15.46
C LEU A 230 0.08 -16.74 14.30
N GLY A 231 -1.22 -16.57 14.59
CA GLY A 231 -2.21 -16.21 13.58
C GLY A 231 -1.83 -14.91 12.87
N GLY A 232 -1.23 -13.99 13.63
CA GLY A 232 -0.61 -12.75 13.19
C GLY A 232 0.64 -12.87 12.36
N GLU A 233 1.09 -14.06 11.96
CA GLU A 233 2.30 -14.22 11.14
C GLU A 233 1.97 -14.61 9.70
N CYS A 234 2.98 -14.51 8.82
CA CYS A 234 2.92 -14.97 7.44
C CYS A 234 4.14 -15.82 7.10
N PHE A 235 3.91 -17.01 6.55
CA PHE A 235 4.94 -18.02 6.31
C PHE A 235 5.13 -18.27 4.81
N PRO A 236 5.95 -17.48 4.09
CA PRO A 236 6.13 -17.65 2.65
C PRO A 236 6.83 -18.94 2.25
N THR A 237 7.59 -19.56 3.15
CA THR A 237 8.32 -20.81 2.87
C THR A 237 7.98 -21.89 3.90
N THR A 238 7.74 -23.10 3.40
CA THR A 238 7.73 -24.32 4.20
C THR A 238 8.89 -25.21 3.79
N VAL A 239 9.62 -25.75 4.76
CA VAL A 239 10.64 -26.78 4.56
C VAL A 239 10.20 -28.02 5.31
N VAL A 240 10.12 -29.16 4.62
CA VAL A 240 9.99 -30.47 5.25
C VAL A 240 11.39 -31.04 5.37
N GLU A 241 11.77 -31.57 6.53
CA GLU A 241 13.09 -32.14 6.79
C GLU A 241 12.99 -33.56 7.37
N THR A 242 14.05 -34.35 7.15
CA THR A 242 14.33 -35.54 7.96
C THR A 242 15.67 -35.40 8.68
N ARG A 243 15.82 -36.13 9.79
CA ARG A 243 17.03 -36.05 10.62
C ARG A 243 17.49 -37.41 11.15
N SER A 244 18.74 -37.46 11.58
CA SER A 244 19.38 -38.72 11.98
C SER A 244 18.88 -39.33 13.30
N SER A 245 18.11 -38.61 14.12
CA SER A 245 17.54 -39.09 15.40
C SER A 245 16.45 -38.17 15.91
N GLN A 246 15.72 -38.54 16.97
CA GLN A 246 14.68 -37.68 17.59
C GLN A 246 15.23 -36.42 18.27
N SER A 247 16.54 -36.30 18.45
CA SER A 247 17.17 -35.11 19.01
C SER A 247 17.06 -33.92 18.06
N ILE A 248 16.66 -32.75 18.57
CA ILE A 248 16.69 -31.49 17.81
C ILE A 248 18.11 -31.09 17.39
N THR A 249 19.14 -31.63 18.07
CA THR A 249 20.56 -31.40 17.76
C THR A 249 21.15 -32.37 16.73
N ALA A 250 20.30 -33.23 16.16
CA ALA A 250 20.68 -34.19 15.14
C ALA A 250 21.03 -33.49 13.83
N VAL A 251 21.84 -34.15 13.00
CA VAL A 251 22.16 -33.64 11.67
C VAL A 251 20.96 -33.90 10.76
N LEU A 252 20.52 -32.86 10.07
CA LEU A 252 19.49 -32.93 9.04
C LEU A 252 19.98 -33.78 7.86
N LYS A 253 19.05 -34.43 7.18
CA LYS A 253 19.29 -35.39 6.12
C LYS A 253 18.69 -34.88 4.84
N ASP A 254 17.40 -35.09 4.66
CA ASP A 254 16.74 -34.75 3.42
C ASP A 254 15.79 -33.58 3.60
N PHE A 255 15.40 -32.94 2.49
CA PHE A 255 14.41 -31.89 2.55
C PHE A 255 13.59 -31.70 1.28
N THR A 256 12.35 -31.25 1.48
CA THR A 256 11.61 -30.56 0.42
C THR A 256 11.39 -29.11 0.81
N LEU A 257 11.48 -28.20 -0.16
CA LEU A 257 11.27 -26.77 0.04
C LEU A 257 10.16 -26.29 -0.89
N THR A 258 9.14 -25.65 -0.34
CA THR A 258 8.02 -25.11 -1.11
C THR A 258 7.70 -23.69 -0.69
N GLN A 259 7.26 -22.90 -1.66
CA GLN A 259 6.50 -21.68 -1.35
C GLN A 259 5.17 -22.09 -0.74
N PHE A 260 4.74 -21.38 0.30
CA PHE A 260 3.56 -21.72 1.09
C PHE A 260 2.52 -20.59 1.08
N GLU A 261 2.78 -19.49 1.78
CA GLU A 261 1.88 -18.32 1.78
C GLU A 261 2.38 -17.22 0.84
N ARG A 262 1.45 -16.47 0.22
CA ARG A 262 1.79 -15.18 -0.40
C ARG A 262 1.51 -14.07 0.60
N CYS A 263 2.56 -13.58 1.27
CA CYS A 263 2.45 -12.40 2.12
C CYS A 263 2.22 -11.17 1.24
N GLN A 264 0.97 -10.74 1.10
CA GLN A 264 0.58 -9.60 0.28
C GLN A 264 -0.12 -8.56 1.16
N ALA A 265 0.26 -7.30 0.97
CA ALA A 265 -0.54 -6.19 1.41
C ALA A 265 -1.48 -5.77 0.26
N LYS A 266 -2.59 -5.15 0.62
CA LYS A 266 -3.44 -4.36 -0.26
C LYS A 266 -3.33 -2.91 0.16
N ILE A 267 -3.51 -2.01 -0.80
CA ILE A 267 -3.57 -0.57 -0.55
C ILE A 267 -4.84 -0.04 -1.20
N ALA A 268 -5.55 0.83 -0.48
CA ALA A 268 -6.65 1.64 -0.97
C ALA A 268 -6.36 3.09 -0.57
N THR A 269 -6.90 4.05 -1.31
CA THR A 269 -6.74 5.47 -1.03
C THR A 269 -8.06 6.22 -1.12
N GLU A 270 -8.11 7.36 -0.44
CA GLU A 270 -9.23 8.29 -0.45
C GLU A 270 -8.69 9.73 -0.42
N ILE A 271 -9.15 10.55 -1.37
CA ILE A 271 -8.97 12.00 -1.30
C ILE A 271 -9.96 12.54 -0.27
N ARG A 272 -9.45 13.25 0.74
CA ARG A 272 -10.24 13.85 1.81
C ARG A 272 -10.15 15.38 1.82
N ASP A 273 -11.21 16.02 2.31
CA ASP A 273 -11.22 17.46 2.58
C ASP A 273 -10.54 17.79 3.92
N ALA A 274 -10.42 19.08 4.25
CA ALA A 274 -9.82 19.52 5.53
C ALA A 274 -10.58 19.05 6.79
N ALA A 275 -11.85 18.64 6.67
CA ALA A 275 -12.64 18.06 7.75
C ALA A 275 -12.58 16.52 7.76
N ASP A 276 -11.73 15.94 6.91
CA ASP A 276 -11.48 14.51 6.75
C ASP A 276 -12.69 13.72 6.18
N ASN A 277 -13.56 14.38 5.43
CA ASN A 277 -14.61 13.71 4.65
C ASN A 277 -14.01 13.16 3.35
N ASP A 278 -14.35 11.93 2.97
CA ASP A 278 -14.03 11.38 1.65
C ASP A 278 -14.78 12.16 0.55
N ILE A 279 -14.00 12.78 -0.33
CA ILE A 279 -14.45 13.58 -1.47
C ILE A 279 -13.93 12.99 -2.79
N THR A 280 -13.51 11.73 -2.78
CA THR A 280 -13.06 11.01 -3.97
C THR A 280 -14.19 10.99 -5.01
N THR A 281 -13.85 11.27 -6.27
CA THR A 281 -14.78 11.40 -7.42
C THR A 281 -15.84 12.50 -7.30
N THR A 282 -15.67 13.44 -6.37
CA THR A 282 -16.54 14.62 -6.28
C THR A 282 -15.95 15.82 -7.01
N SER A 283 -16.76 16.88 -7.15
CA SER A 283 -16.31 18.17 -7.67
C SER A 283 -16.24 19.19 -6.54
N VAL A 284 -15.12 19.92 -6.48
CA VAL A 284 -14.88 21.01 -5.53
C VAL A 284 -14.63 22.32 -6.28
N THR A 285 -14.58 23.43 -5.56
CA THR A 285 -14.21 24.73 -6.11
C THR A 285 -12.73 25.03 -5.85
N PRO A 286 -12.08 25.88 -6.67
CA PRO A 286 -10.78 26.44 -6.36
C PRO A 286 -10.74 27.01 -4.93
N GLY A 287 -9.63 26.77 -4.22
CA GLY A 287 -9.47 27.13 -2.82
C GLY A 287 -9.79 26.00 -1.82
N THR A 288 -10.39 24.89 -2.26
CA THR A 288 -10.62 23.73 -1.37
C THR A 288 -9.29 23.09 -0.98
N VAL A 289 -9.09 22.87 0.31
CA VAL A 289 -7.95 22.13 0.87
C VAL A 289 -8.25 20.64 0.85
N ILE A 290 -7.34 19.86 0.28
CA ILE A 290 -7.42 18.40 0.14
C ILE A 290 -6.14 17.73 0.65
N HIS A 291 -6.24 16.47 1.06
CA HIS A 291 -5.13 15.55 1.28
C HIS A 291 -5.55 14.14 0.85
N ASP A 292 -4.59 13.25 0.66
CA ASP A 292 -4.85 11.84 0.35
C ASP A 292 -4.53 10.96 1.56
N VAL A 293 -5.32 9.92 1.77
CA VAL A 293 -5.15 8.95 2.86
C VAL A 293 -5.02 7.55 2.26
N ALA A 294 -3.91 6.89 2.54
CA ALA A 294 -3.69 5.50 2.15
C ALA A 294 -3.97 4.54 3.32
N PHE A 295 -4.83 3.56 3.05
CA PHE A 295 -5.13 2.44 3.93
C PHE A 295 -4.42 1.20 3.41
N VAL A 296 -3.42 0.72 4.15
CA VAL A 296 -2.69 -0.50 3.83
C VAL A 296 -3.20 -1.62 4.72
N THR A 297 -3.68 -2.70 4.10
CA THR A 297 -4.18 -3.88 4.82
C THR A 297 -3.32 -5.08 4.48
N GLY A 298 -2.85 -5.78 5.50
CA GLY A 298 -2.21 -7.07 5.38
C GLY A 298 -3.21 -8.20 5.13
N ASN A 299 -2.72 -9.44 5.18
CA ASN A 299 -3.61 -10.61 5.19
C ASN A 299 -4.48 -10.57 6.46
N GLN A 300 -5.75 -10.94 6.37
CA GLN A 300 -6.67 -10.92 7.52
C GLN A 300 -6.08 -11.71 8.71
N GLY A 301 -6.01 -11.04 9.87
CA GLY A 301 -5.43 -11.59 11.10
C GLY A 301 -3.93 -11.85 11.02
N GLY A 302 -3.22 -11.38 9.99
CA GLY A 302 -1.75 -11.43 9.83
C GLY A 302 -1.03 -10.24 10.48
N PRO A 303 0.27 -10.05 10.19
CA PRO A 303 1.08 -9.05 10.90
C PRO A 303 0.56 -7.65 10.63
N ASP A 304 0.61 -6.76 11.62
CA ASP A 304 0.26 -5.36 11.38
C ASP A 304 1.33 -4.73 10.48
N PRO A 305 0.95 -4.16 9.32
CA PRO A 305 1.90 -3.50 8.45
C PRO A 305 2.38 -2.18 9.07
N GLY A 306 3.52 -1.69 8.57
CA GLY A 306 3.96 -0.33 8.85
C GLY A 306 4.68 -0.12 10.19
N GLN A 307 4.94 1.14 10.53
CA GLN A 307 5.66 1.53 11.73
C GLN A 307 4.83 1.24 12.98
N GLY A 308 5.45 0.61 13.98
CA GLY A 308 4.77 0.18 15.20
C GLY A 308 3.99 -1.13 15.07
N GLY A 309 3.94 -1.72 13.87
CA GLY A 309 3.38 -3.04 13.62
C GLY A 309 4.38 -4.18 13.90
N SER A 310 3.98 -5.41 13.57
CA SER A 310 4.80 -6.62 13.75
C SER A 310 5.98 -6.71 12.77
N GLY A 311 5.95 -5.95 11.68
CA GLY A 311 7.05 -5.86 10.70
C GLY A 311 8.16 -4.92 11.13
N SER A 312 9.41 -5.25 10.74
CA SER A 312 10.56 -4.36 10.89
C SER A 312 10.75 -3.48 9.66
N CYS A 313 11.04 -2.21 9.89
CA CYS A 313 11.32 -1.22 8.85
C CYS A 313 12.83 -1.17 8.55
N THR A 314 13.19 -1.30 7.29
CA THR A 314 14.58 -1.27 6.82
C THR A 314 14.77 -0.19 5.76
N VAL A 315 16.02 0.07 5.35
CA VAL A 315 16.30 1.02 4.26
C VAL A 315 15.63 0.60 2.94
N SER A 316 15.55 -0.70 2.65
CA SER A 316 14.89 -1.21 1.44
C SER A 316 13.37 -1.33 1.58
N ARG A 317 12.85 -1.39 2.81
CA ARG A 317 11.42 -1.59 3.13
C ARG A 317 11.04 -0.69 4.31
N PRO A 318 10.86 0.62 4.06
CA PRO A 318 10.90 1.65 5.10
C PRO A 318 9.59 1.85 5.87
N CYS A 319 8.56 1.02 5.66
CA CYS A 319 7.24 1.20 6.27
C CYS A 319 6.60 2.56 5.93
N THR A 320 6.72 3.01 4.69
CA THR A 320 6.16 4.28 4.22
C THR A 320 5.22 4.09 3.04
N VAL A 321 4.38 5.09 2.81
CA VAL A 321 3.61 5.25 1.58
C VAL A 321 4.16 6.43 0.80
N THR A 322 4.43 6.24 -0.48
CA THR A 322 4.77 7.29 -1.43
C THR A 322 3.53 7.73 -2.18
N PHE A 323 3.14 8.98 -1.99
CA PHE A 323 2.01 9.62 -2.65
C PHE A 323 2.49 10.37 -3.90
N ARG A 324 1.72 10.27 -4.98
CA ARG A 324 1.96 10.97 -6.25
C ARG A 324 0.71 11.76 -6.62
N ARG A 325 0.75 13.08 -6.43
CA ARG A 325 -0.32 13.99 -6.83
C ARG A 325 -0.09 14.53 -8.23
N PHE A 326 -1.09 14.46 -9.09
CA PHE A 326 -1.07 15.00 -10.45
C PHE A 326 -2.03 16.18 -10.55
N ALA A 327 -1.65 17.20 -11.32
CA ALA A 327 -2.50 18.37 -11.63
C ALA A 327 -3.37 18.09 -12.87
N ASN A 328 -4.08 16.96 -12.85
CA ASN A 328 -5.07 16.52 -13.83
C ASN A 328 -5.90 15.38 -13.23
N ASP A 329 -6.93 14.94 -13.94
CA ASP A 329 -7.87 13.87 -13.60
C ASP A 329 -7.49 12.49 -14.15
N ALA A 330 -6.28 12.34 -14.71
CA ALA A 330 -5.88 11.15 -15.46
C ALA A 330 -4.65 10.43 -14.88
N CYS A 331 -4.14 10.84 -13.71
CA CYS A 331 -2.90 10.35 -13.10
C CYS A 331 -1.74 10.28 -14.10
N SER A 332 -1.62 11.31 -14.95
CA SER A 332 -0.68 11.32 -16.07
C SER A 332 0.33 12.45 -15.99
N GLY A 333 1.49 12.27 -16.63
CA GLY A 333 2.58 13.24 -16.61
C GLY A 333 3.44 13.17 -15.35
N THR A 334 4.07 14.28 -14.98
CA THR A 334 4.99 14.36 -13.84
C THR A 334 4.22 14.70 -12.55
N PRO A 335 4.17 13.80 -11.55
CA PRO A 335 3.51 14.09 -10.29
C PRO A 335 4.40 14.91 -9.35
N THR A 336 3.76 15.62 -8.43
CA THR A 336 4.40 16.01 -7.17
C THR A 336 4.43 14.78 -6.26
N THR A 337 5.62 14.37 -5.83
CA THR A 337 5.81 13.16 -5.03
C THR A 337 6.16 13.53 -3.59
N GLU A 338 5.54 12.85 -2.63
CA GLU A 338 5.94 12.90 -1.22
C GLU A 338 5.93 11.49 -0.63
N THR A 339 6.56 11.31 0.54
CA THR A 339 6.61 10.02 1.23
C THR A 339 6.35 10.23 2.71
N GLN A 340 5.38 9.48 3.24
CA GLN A 340 4.87 9.62 4.59
C GLN A 340 4.90 8.27 5.31
N PRO A 341 5.09 8.24 6.64
CA PRO A 341 5.06 6.99 7.40
C PRO A 341 3.69 6.31 7.29
N CYS A 342 3.67 4.99 7.10
CA CYS A 342 2.47 4.18 7.34
C CYS A 342 2.51 3.73 8.79
N VAL A 343 1.58 4.20 9.61
CA VAL A 343 1.56 3.93 11.05
C VAL A 343 0.52 2.85 11.34
N SER A 344 0.90 1.80 12.06
CA SER A 344 -0.03 0.71 12.42
C SER A 344 -1.24 1.26 13.16
N ASP A 345 -2.43 0.76 12.81
CA ASP A 345 -3.70 1.18 13.42
C ASP A 345 -3.95 0.51 14.79
N GLY A 346 -3.04 -0.36 15.24
CA GLY A 346 -3.10 -1.05 16.52
C GLY A 346 -2.73 -2.52 16.42
N ALA A 347 -2.44 -3.14 17.56
CA ALA A 347 -2.04 -4.54 17.62
C ALA A 347 -3.17 -5.47 17.13
N GLY A 348 -2.88 -6.25 16.09
CA GLY A 348 -3.78 -7.26 15.51
C GLY A 348 -4.86 -6.70 14.57
N THR A 349 -4.79 -5.43 14.17
CA THR A 349 -5.73 -4.89 13.17
C THR A 349 -5.42 -5.41 11.76
N GLY A 350 -4.17 -5.79 11.50
CA GLY A 350 -3.67 -6.13 10.19
C GLY A 350 -3.65 -4.92 9.25
N SER A 351 -3.56 -3.69 9.76
CA SER A 351 -3.61 -2.48 8.94
C SER A 351 -2.69 -1.34 9.42
N CYS A 352 -2.34 -0.46 8.50
CA CYS A 352 -1.70 0.83 8.76
C CYS A 352 -2.26 1.94 7.88
N THR A 353 -2.21 3.15 8.39
CA THR A 353 -2.68 4.35 7.70
C THR A 353 -1.51 5.32 7.44
N ALA A 354 -1.49 5.93 6.27
CA ALA A 354 -0.59 7.04 5.93
C ALA A 354 -1.41 8.21 5.37
N THR A 355 -1.00 9.44 5.67
CA THR A 355 -1.70 10.66 5.21
C THR A 355 -0.73 11.59 4.51
N SER A 356 -1.09 12.05 3.32
CA SER A 356 -0.33 13.02 2.53
C SER A 356 -0.34 14.41 3.19
N SER A 357 0.56 15.30 2.76
CA SER A 357 0.47 16.71 3.11
C SER A 357 -0.77 17.34 2.48
N THR A 358 -1.32 18.36 3.13
CA THR A 358 -2.45 19.11 2.58
C THR A 358 -2.05 19.94 1.36
N PHE A 359 -3.01 20.18 0.49
CA PHE A 359 -2.85 20.94 -0.74
C PHE A 359 -4.11 21.74 -1.04
N THR A 360 -3.95 23.00 -1.45
CA THR A 360 -5.09 23.83 -1.83
C THR A 360 -5.29 23.80 -3.33
N THR A 361 -6.46 23.34 -3.78
CA THR A 361 -6.83 23.27 -5.19
C THR A 361 -6.82 24.66 -5.82
N VAL A 362 -6.28 24.78 -7.04
CA VAL A 362 -6.10 26.09 -7.69
C VAL A 362 -6.96 26.22 -8.94
N GLN A 363 -7.01 25.20 -9.79
CA GLN A 363 -7.69 25.30 -11.07
C GLN A 363 -8.16 23.94 -11.63
N PRO A 364 -9.12 23.94 -12.58
CA PRO A 364 -9.56 22.78 -13.36
C PRO A 364 -8.44 22.08 -14.17
N PRO A 365 -8.65 20.83 -14.64
CA PRO A 365 -9.89 20.03 -14.47
C PRO A 365 -10.01 19.38 -13.09
N GLY A 366 -8.91 19.28 -12.34
CA GLY A 366 -8.90 18.60 -11.06
C GLY A 366 -7.51 18.14 -10.65
N TYR A 367 -7.48 17.33 -9.60
CA TYR A 367 -6.28 16.68 -9.10
C TYR A 367 -6.54 15.19 -8.94
N SER A 368 -5.50 14.41 -9.11
CA SER A 368 -5.56 12.96 -8.94
C SER A 368 -4.37 12.44 -8.18
N TYR A 369 -4.54 11.26 -7.57
CA TYR A 369 -3.52 10.65 -6.72
C TYR A 369 -3.27 9.18 -7.10
N LEU A 370 -2.05 8.74 -6.86
CA LEU A 370 -1.66 7.34 -6.80
C LEU A 370 -0.72 7.14 -5.62
N ALA A 371 -0.89 6.04 -4.90
CA ALA A 371 -0.04 5.67 -3.79
C ALA A 371 0.74 4.37 -4.04
N THR A 372 1.91 4.28 -3.41
CA THR A 372 2.73 3.07 -3.33
C THR A 372 3.09 2.82 -1.89
N TYR A 373 2.68 1.68 -1.34
CA TYR A 373 3.24 1.18 -0.10
C TYR A 373 4.63 0.59 -0.38
N ASN A 374 5.65 1.05 0.35
CA ASN A 374 7.05 0.66 0.13
C ASN A 374 7.45 -0.63 0.86
N GLY A 375 6.49 -1.29 1.53
CA GLY A 375 6.71 -2.56 2.21
C GLY A 375 7.35 -2.43 3.60
N ASP A 376 7.36 -3.55 4.29
CA ASP A 376 8.06 -3.81 5.56
C ASP A 376 8.64 -5.24 5.54
N SER A 377 9.22 -5.73 6.64
CA SER A 377 9.79 -7.09 6.67
C SER A 377 8.82 -8.24 6.35
N ASN A 378 7.51 -7.99 6.39
CA ASN A 378 6.46 -8.99 6.24
C ASN A 378 5.75 -8.85 4.88
N TYR A 379 5.55 -7.62 4.41
CA TYR A 379 4.79 -7.30 3.19
C TYR A 379 5.65 -6.59 2.15
N PRO A 380 5.71 -7.11 0.91
CA PRO A 380 6.46 -6.47 -0.17
C PRO A 380 5.82 -5.13 -0.55
N SER A 381 6.59 -4.33 -1.27
CA SER A 381 6.05 -3.10 -1.85
C SER A 381 4.90 -3.43 -2.81
N ILE A 382 3.85 -2.61 -2.75
CA ILE A 382 2.71 -2.67 -3.65
C ILE A 382 2.32 -1.24 -4.08
N ALA A 383 2.14 -1.06 -5.39
CA ALA A 383 1.69 0.19 -5.98
C ALA A 383 0.27 0.02 -6.51
N LEU A 384 -0.55 1.06 -6.35
CA LEU A 384 -1.82 1.14 -7.05
C LEU A 384 -1.58 1.15 -8.57
N PRO A 385 -2.33 0.35 -9.36
CA PRO A 385 -2.28 0.44 -10.80
C PRO A 385 -2.84 1.78 -11.26
N ALA A 386 -2.46 2.24 -12.45
CA ALA A 386 -2.98 3.50 -13.02
C ALA A 386 -4.52 3.50 -13.17
N THR A 387 -5.15 2.33 -13.23
CA THR A 387 -6.62 2.17 -13.27
C THR A 387 -7.30 2.46 -11.93
N SER A 388 -6.54 2.56 -10.84
CA SER A 388 -7.01 2.95 -9.52
C SER A 388 -6.73 4.44 -9.24
N CYS A 389 -6.66 5.24 -10.30
CA CYS A 389 -6.52 6.68 -10.22
C CYS A 389 -7.74 7.28 -9.50
N GLU A 390 -7.50 7.83 -8.31
CA GLU A 390 -8.51 8.62 -7.61
C GLU A 390 -8.45 10.07 -8.10
N VAL A 391 -9.61 10.70 -8.19
CA VAL A 391 -9.76 12.02 -8.82
C VAL A 391 -10.65 12.88 -7.94
N VAL A 392 -10.31 14.15 -7.80
CA VAL A 392 -11.23 15.20 -7.39
C VAL A 392 -11.27 16.24 -8.50
N GLU A 393 -12.46 16.50 -9.02
CA GLU A 393 -12.64 17.52 -10.05
C GLU A 393 -12.64 18.91 -9.42
N VAL A 394 -12.11 19.89 -10.15
CA VAL A 394 -12.14 21.29 -9.73
C VAL A 394 -12.95 22.05 -10.76
N GLY A 395 -14.09 22.58 -10.34
CA GLY A 395 -14.95 23.42 -11.16
C GLY A 395 -14.36 24.82 -11.37
N LYS A 396 -15.06 25.64 -12.16
CA LYS A 396 -14.77 27.08 -12.27
C LYS A 396 -15.58 27.88 -11.25
N LEU A 397 -15.01 28.98 -10.79
CA LEU A 397 -15.70 29.98 -9.97
C LEU A 397 -16.52 30.93 -10.83
N ASN A 398 -17.54 31.55 -10.24
CA ASN A 398 -18.22 32.67 -10.89
C ASN A 398 -17.40 33.95 -10.73
N SER A 399 -17.56 34.85 -11.70
CA SER A 399 -16.92 36.17 -11.71
C SER A 399 -17.96 37.28 -11.90
N THR A 400 -17.60 38.47 -11.44
CA THR A 400 -18.35 39.71 -11.62
C THR A 400 -17.48 40.74 -12.31
N ILE A 401 -18.06 41.55 -13.20
CA ILE A 401 -17.37 42.66 -13.86
C ILE A 401 -18.06 43.97 -13.48
N VAL A 402 -17.27 44.94 -13.07
CA VAL A 402 -17.66 46.33 -12.84
C VAL A 402 -16.84 47.20 -13.78
N THR A 403 -17.45 48.26 -14.31
CA THR A 403 -16.78 49.25 -15.15
C THR A 403 -16.90 50.64 -14.55
N ASP A 404 -15.91 51.49 -14.84
CA ASP A 404 -15.89 52.88 -14.43
C ASP A 404 -15.19 53.74 -15.49
N ILE A 405 -15.87 54.80 -15.90
CA ILE A 405 -15.34 55.76 -16.87
C ILE A 405 -14.53 56.82 -16.13
N PHE A 406 -13.26 56.96 -16.51
CA PHE A 406 -12.35 57.96 -15.95
C PHE A 406 -12.04 59.06 -16.96
N LYS A 407 -11.90 60.29 -16.45
CA LYS A 407 -11.23 61.36 -17.18
C LYS A 407 -9.72 61.10 -17.18
N VAL A 408 -9.05 61.42 -18.28
CA VAL A 408 -7.60 61.25 -18.43
C VAL A 408 -6.90 62.61 -18.39
N SER A 409 -6.01 62.81 -17.41
CA SER A 409 -5.22 64.03 -17.27
C SER A 409 -3.91 64.01 -18.07
N SER A 410 -3.40 62.81 -18.38
CA SER A 410 -2.23 62.61 -19.23
C SER A 410 -2.34 61.28 -19.99
N VAL A 411 -2.14 61.32 -21.31
CA VAL A 411 -2.26 60.17 -22.22
C VAL A 411 -0.99 59.31 -22.35
N GLY A 412 -0.03 59.46 -21.43
CA GLY A 412 1.20 58.64 -21.43
C GLY A 412 0.91 57.14 -21.24
N PRO A 413 1.88 56.24 -21.44
CA PRO A 413 1.74 54.82 -21.08
C PRO A 413 2.30 54.56 -19.66
N PRO A 414 1.47 54.25 -18.64
CA PRO A 414 0.00 54.18 -18.63
C PRO A 414 -0.68 55.56 -18.47
N PRO A 415 -1.95 55.71 -18.92
CA PRO A 415 -2.67 56.96 -18.79
C PRO A 415 -2.90 57.30 -17.32
N VAL A 416 -2.90 58.60 -17.00
CA VAL A 416 -3.15 59.09 -15.64
C VAL A 416 -4.63 59.42 -15.49
N LEU A 417 -5.32 58.65 -14.64
CA LEU A 417 -6.74 58.78 -14.36
C LEU A 417 -7.01 59.94 -13.38
N ASP A 418 -8.02 60.75 -13.65
CA ASP A 418 -8.37 61.98 -12.92
C ASP A 418 -9.88 62.00 -12.58
N GLY A 419 -10.28 61.07 -11.72
CA GLY A 419 -11.66 60.94 -11.23
C GLY A 419 -12.60 60.12 -12.12
N THR A 420 -13.60 59.51 -11.48
CA THR A 420 -14.66 58.75 -12.13
C THR A 420 -15.83 59.66 -12.54
N PHE A 421 -16.35 59.44 -13.74
CA PHE A 421 -17.44 60.21 -14.34
C PHE A 421 -18.55 59.30 -14.91
N THR A 422 -18.56 58.02 -14.52
CA THR A 422 -19.65 57.09 -14.78
C THR A 422 -20.98 57.70 -14.33
N ASP A 423 -22.00 57.63 -15.18
CA ASP A 423 -23.34 58.22 -14.97
C ASP A 423 -23.33 59.74 -14.73
N ASN A 424 -22.29 60.42 -15.22
CA ASN A 424 -22.10 61.85 -14.97
C ASN A 424 -21.76 62.62 -16.24
N HIS A 425 -21.53 63.92 -16.08
CA HIS A 425 -21.11 64.83 -17.14
C HIS A 425 -19.73 65.42 -16.85
N ILE A 426 -19.02 65.76 -17.91
CA ILE A 426 -17.73 66.47 -17.86
C ILE A 426 -17.92 67.83 -18.51
N ASP A 427 -17.59 68.90 -17.80
CA ASP A 427 -17.51 70.23 -18.39
C ASP A 427 -16.24 70.37 -19.24
N LEU A 428 -16.41 70.74 -20.51
CA LEU A 428 -15.32 71.03 -21.44
C LEU A 428 -14.64 72.37 -21.14
N ALA A 429 -15.31 73.30 -20.47
CA ALA A 429 -14.80 74.62 -20.11
C ALA A 429 -14.14 75.36 -21.30
N GLY A 430 -14.77 75.29 -22.49
CA GLY A 430 -14.26 75.87 -23.73
C GLY A 430 -13.26 75.02 -24.52
N ALA A 431 -12.88 73.83 -24.04
CA ALA A 431 -12.10 72.87 -24.81
C ALA A 431 -12.95 72.17 -25.90
N GLY A 432 -12.30 71.71 -26.98
CA GLY A 432 -12.99 70.98 -28.06
C GLY A 432 -13.38 69.54 -27.68
N THR A 433 -12.57 68.90 -26.83
CA THR A 433 -12.76 67.52 -26.37
C THR A 433 -12.11 67.30 -25.01
N VAL A 434 -12.56 66.28 -24.28
CA VAL A 434 -11.89 65.74 -23.08
C VAL A 434 -11.51 64.27 -23.31
N SER A 435 -10.31 63.88 -22.88
CA SER A 435 -9.88 62.49 -22.97
C SER A 435 -10.51 61.66 -21.84
N VAL A 436 -11.10 60.52 -22.20
CA VAL A 436 -11.72 59.56 -21.28
C VAL A 436 -11.26 58.13 -21.60
N VAL A 437 -11.35 57.26 -20.60
CA VAL A 437 -11.09 55.82 -20.73
C VAL A 437 -12.09 55.08 -19.86
N ASP A 438 -12.45 53.86 -20.24
CA ASP A 438 -13.23 52.96 -19.39
C ASP A 438 -12.30 51.93 -18.74
N GLN A 439 -12.47 51.69 -17.44
CA GLN A 439 -11.75 50.65 -16.70
C GLN A 439 -12.72 49.53 -16.38
N ALA A 440 -12.38 48.31 -16.75
CA ALA A 440 -13.08 47.11 -16.28
C ALA A 440 -12.29 46.46 -15.16
N THR A 441 -12.96 46.16 -14.05
CA THR A 441 -12.44 45.39 -12.94
C THR A 441 -13.25 44.10 -12.82
N VAL A 442 -12.56 42.96 -12.96
CA VAL A 442 -13.16 41.62 -12.85
C VAL A 442 -12.72 40.98 -11.55
N THR A 443 -13.68 40.61 -10.71
CA THR A 443 -13.44 39.98 -9.42
C THR A 443 -14.14 38.63 -9.32
N PRO A 444 -13.71 37.76 -8.39
CA PRO A 444 -14.53 36.62 -7.97
C PRO A 444 -15.90 37.08 -7.47
N GLU A 445 -16.93 36.27 -7.67
CA GLU A 445 -18.22 36.49 -7.00
C GLU A 445 -18.05 36.36 -5.47
N ALA A 446 -18.70 37.24 -4.71
CA ALA A 446 -18.69 37.21 -3.26
C ALA A 446 -19.15 35.84 -2.73
N PRO A 447 -18.57 35.31 -1.63
CA PRO A 447 -17.70 36.00 -0.67
C PRO A 447 -16.20 35.95 -0.99
N GLN A 448 -15.81 35.45 -2.16
CA GLN A 448 -14.40 35.27 -2.51
C GLN A 448 -13.73 36.61 -2.84
N THR A 449 -12.44 36.73 -2.57
CA THR A 449 -11.61 37.88 -2.94
C THR A 449 -10.29 37.38 -3.51
N CYS A 450 -9.77 38.05 -4.55
CA CYS A 450 -8.49 37.72 -5.15
C CYS A 450 -7.40 38.74 -4.78
N GLY A 451 -6.13 38.37 -4.92
CA GLY A 451 -4.99 39.27 -4.69
C GLY A 451 -3.64 38.53 -4.75
N SER A 452 -2.54 39.25 -4.53
CA SER A 452 -1.17 38.69 -4.66
C SER A 452 -0.85 37.53 -3.70
N THR A 453 -1.67 37.33 -2.66
CA THR A 453 -1.54 36.24 -1.68
C THR A 453 -2.84 35.47 -1.44
N GLY A 454 -3.93 35.80 -2.15
CA GLY A 454 -5.24 35.16 -1.98
C GLY A 454 -5.46 34.04 -2.99
N LEU A 455 -5.84 32.85 -2.52
CA LEU A 455 -6.55 31.87 -3.34
C LEU A 455 -8.06 32.16 -3.22
N PRO A 456 -8.81 32.20 -4.32
CA PRO A 456 -8.40 31.94 -5.71
C PRO A 456 -7.59 33.10 -6.36
N PRO A 457 -6.75 32.83 -7.38
CA PRO A 457 -5.99 33.87 -8.09
C PRO A 457 -6.91 34.90 -8.75
N CYS A 458 -6.45 36.12 -9.01
CA CYS A 458 -7.28 37.11 -9.71
C CYS A 458 -7.65 36.67 -11.13
N PRO A 459 -8.88 36.99 -11.60
CA PRO A 459 -9.29 36.69 -12.96
C PRO A 459 -8.28 37.21 -13.98
N THR A 460 -7.91 36.35 -14.92
CA THR A 460 -7.01 36.63 -16.04
C THR A 460 -7.78 36.57 -17.35
N GLY A 461 -7.12 36.78 -18.48
CA GLY A 461 -7.74 36.68 -19.80
C GLY A 461 -8.09 38.04 -20.37
N THR A 462 -9.24 38.14 -21.03
CA THR A 462 -9.59 39.30 -21.87
C THR A 462 -10.96 39.84 -21.55
N VAL A 463 -11.04 41.17 -21.46
CA VAL A 463 -12.30 41.93 -21.45
C VAL A 463 -12.51 42.54 -22.83
N THR A 464 -13.75 42.49 -23.30
CA THR A 464 -14.20 43.19 -24.51
C THR A 464 -14.99 44.42 -24.10
N PHE A 465 -14.46 45.61 -24.38
CA PHE A 465 -15.19 46.87 -24.25
C PHE A 465 -15.97 47.13 -25.54
N THR A 466 -17.24 47.48 -25.42
CA THR A 466 -18.10 47.92 -26.53
C THR A 466 -18.46 49.38 -26.30
N GLN A 467 -17.86 50.26 -27.09
CA GLN A 467 -18.06 51.69 -27.03
C GLN A 467 -19.22 52.13 -27.94
N PHE A 468 -20.11 52.99 -27.43
CA PHE A 468 -21.21 53.58 -28.18
C PHE A 468 -21.11 55.11 -28.18
N THR A 469 -21.33 55.74 -29.33
CA THR A 469 -21.29 57.20 -29.49
C THR A 469 -22.60 57.89 -29.04
N ASN A 470 -23.30 57.29 -28.08
CA ASN A 470 -24.50 57.79 -27.42
C ASN A 470 -24.48 57.33 -25.96
N GLY A 471 -25.30 57.93 -25.10
CA GLY A 471 -25.39 57.56 -23.68
C GLY A 471 -26.38 56.42 -23.37
N ALA A 472 -26.81 55.64 -24.35
CA ALA A 472 -27.88 54.65 -24.18
C ALA A 472 -27.45 53.21 -24.51
N CYS A 473 -26.16 52.97 -24.79
CA CYS A 473 -25.61 51.68 -25.24
C CYS A 473 -26.44 51.03 -26.36
N SER A 474 -26.93 51.85 -27.29
CA SER A 474 -27.86 51.43 -28.33
C SER A 474 -27.24 51.51 -29.71
N GLY A 475 -27.70 50.65 -30.62
CA GLY A 475 -27.19 50.57 -32.00
C GLY A 475 -25.88 49.78 -32.11
N THR A 476 -25.10 50.08 -33.14
CA THR A 476 -23.82 49.41 -33.40
C THR A 476 -22.71 50.08 -32.61
N GLY A 477 -22.15 49.35 -31.63
CA GLY A 477 -20.96 49.77 -30.90
C GLY A 477 -19.66 49.32 -31.57
N THR A 478 -18.55 49.95 -31.17
CA THR A 478 -17.19 49.56 -31.57
C THR A 478 -16.58 48.71 -30.47
N ALA A 479 -16.22 47.47 -30.78
CA ALA A 479 -15.62 46.55 -29.82
C ALA A 479 -14.09 46.64 -29.82
N GLU A 480 -13.48 46.57 -28.65
CA GLU A 480 -12.05 46.37 -28.47
C GLU A 480 -11.75 45.36 -27.36
N ASN A 481 -10.69 44.58 -27.54
CA ASN A 481 -10.25 43.57 -26.60
C ASN A 481 -9.03 44.06 -25.82
N LYS A 482 -9.05 43.90 -24.50
CA LYS A 482 -7.97 44.29 -23.60
C LYS A 482 -7.69 43.15 -22.61
N SER A 483 -6.42 42.86 -22.39
CA SER A 483 -6.03 41.86 -21.40
C SER A 483 -6.15 42.42 -19.99
N LEU A 484 -6.63 41.59 -19.07
CA LEU A 484 -6.59 41.87 -17.64
C LEU A 484 -5.14 41.85 -17.14
N ASP A 485 -4.80 42.75 -16.23
CA ASP A 485 -3.54 42.75 -15.50
C ASP A 485 -3.58 41.81 -14.28
N SER A 486 -2.53 41.82 -13.45
CA SER A 486 -2.44 40.95 -12.26
C SER A 486 -3.46 41.25 -11.17
N SER A 487 -4.13 42.40 -11.23
CA SER A 487 -5.21 42.81 -10.33
C SER A 487 -6.60 42.47 -10.85
N GLY A 488 -6.70 41.91 -12.06
CA GLY A 488 -7.99 41.70 -12.71
C GLY A 488 -8.56 43.01 -13.28
N GLU A 489 -7.71 43.95 -13.69
CA GLU A 489 -8.14 45.22 -14.30
C GLU A 489 -7.70 45.35 -15.76
N ALA A 490 -8.52 46.02 -16.58
CA ALA A 490 -8.17 46.39 -17.95
C ALA A 490 -8.64 47.81 -18.27
N LEU A 491 -7.86 48.54 -19.05
CA LEU A 491 -8.23 49.87 -19.56
C LEU A 491 -8.56 49.83 -21.05
N SER A 492 -9.66 50.47 -21.43
CA SER A 492 -10.02 50.75 -22.82
C SER A 492 -8.94 51.63 -23.50
N SER A 493 -9.03 51.77 -24.81
CA SER A 493 -8.27 52.82 -25.51
C SER A 493 -8.80 54.19 -25.12
N VAL A 494 -7.90 55.18 -25.02
CA VAL A 494 -8.29 56.56 -24.75
C VAL A 494 -9.18 57.09 -25.87
N PHE A 495 -10.32 57.67 -25.51
CA PHE A 495 -11.25 58.32 -26.42
C PHE A 495 -11.34 59.82 -26.14
N ASN A 496 -11.36 60.64 -27.19
CA ASN A 496 -11.53 62.09 -27.06
C ASN A 496 -13.00 62.46 -27.25
N LEU A 497 -13.71 62.70 -26.14
CA LEU A 497 -15.12 63.02 -26.09
C LEU A 497 -15.35 64.52 -26.33
N GLY A 498 -16.03 64.87 -27.42
CA GLY A 498 -16.60 66.21 -27.63
C GLY A 498 -17.95 66.37 -26.95
N ALA A 499 -18.66 67.48 -27.18
CA ALA A 499 -19.96 67.79 -26.57
C ALA A 499 -21.11 66.84 -27.04
N ASN A 500 -21.05 65.58 -26.61
CA ASN A 500 -21.94 64.48 -26.98
C ASN A 500 -22.02 63.47 -25.82
N GLY A 501 -22.93 62.50 -25.94
CA GLY A 501 -22.97 61.32 -25.08
C GLY A 501 -22.05 60.20 -25.56
N LEU A 502 -21.51 59.45 -24.63
CA LEU A 502 -20.69 58.26 -24.83
C LEU A 502 -21.17 57.20 -23.84
N SER A 503 -21.10 55.93 -24.19
CA SER A 503 -21.31 54.86 -23.21
C SER A 503 -20.51 53.61 -23.51
N TYR A 504 -20.30 52.80 -22.48
CA TYR A 504 -19.61 51.53 -22.56
C TYR A 504 -20.46 50.38 -22.00
N ILE A 505 -20.24 49.19 -22.56
CA ILE A 505 -20.55 47.89 -21.95
C ILE A 505 -19.28 47.05 -22.04
N ALA A 506 -18.92 46.37 -20.97
CA ALA A 506 -17.82 45.42 -20.97
C ALA A 506 -18.30 43.98 -20.74
N THR A 507 -17.67 43.02 -21.40
CA THR A 507 -17.92 41.59 -21.20
C THR A 507 -16.62 40.87 -20.90
N TYR A 508 -16.65 39.97 -19.93
CA TYR A 508 -15.54 39.08 -19.61
C TYR A 508 -15.84 37.64 -20.05
N GLY A 509 -14.96 37.07 -20.87
CA GLY A 509 -15.14 35.74 -21.47
C GLY A 509 -14.80 34.56 -20.55
N GLY A 510 -14.38 34.80 -19.30
CA GLY A 510 -13.85 33.76 -18.42
C GLY A 510 -12.39 33.44 -18.68
N ASP A 511 -11.81 32.59 -17.84
CA ASP A 511 -10.47 32.03 -18.00
C ASP A 511 -10.44 30.57 -17.53
N ASN A 512 -9.26 30.02 -17.23
CA ASN A 512 -9.16 28.64 -16.74
C ASN A 512 -9.80 28.42 -15.37
N VAL A 513 -9.91 29.46 -14.53
CA VAL A 513 -10.42 29.40 -13.15
C VAL A 513 -11.85 29.92 -13.05
N TYR A 514 -12.24 30.89 -13.88
CA TYR A 514 -13.50 31.61 -13.80
C TYR A 514 -14.41 31.39 -15.00
N ASN A 515 -15.70 31.26 -14.73
CA ASN A 515 -16.77 31.36 -15.73
C ASN A 515 -16.85 32.79 -16.28
N PRO A 516 -17.41 32.98 -17.50
CA PRO A 516 -17.74 34.30 -18.02
C PRO A 516 -18.60 35.09 -17.03
N ALA A 517 -18.34 36.39 -16.90
CA ALA A 517 -19.18 37.27 -16.11
C ALA A 517 -20.43 37.66 -16.92
N THR A 518 -21.53 37.99 -16.22
CA THR A 518 -22.63 38.74 -16.85
C THR A 518 -22.07 40.07 -17.35
N ALA A 519 -22.50 40.52 -18.54
CA ALA A 519 -22.06 41.80 -19.09
C ALA A 519 -22.27 42.94 -18.08
N SER A 520 -21.34 43.91 -18.06
CA SER A 520 -21.52 45.10 -17.24
C SER A 520 -22.77 45.86 -17.66
N ARG A 521 -23.30 46.68 -16.76
CA ARG A 521 -24.41 47.57 -17.09
C ARG A 521 -23.97 48.58 -18.14
N CYS A 522 -24.94 49.23 -18.79
CA CYS A 522 -24.63 50.39 -19.62
C CYS A 522 -24.11 51.54 -18.75
N GLU A 523 -22.98 52.11 -19.15
CA GLU A 523 -22.33 53.20 -18.44
C GLU A 523 -22.23 54.44 -19.32
N PRO A 524 -23.13 55.42 -19.15
CA PRO A 524 -23.06 56.67 -19.86
C PRO A 524 -22.10 57.68 -19.22
N VAL A 525 -21.49 58.50 -20.07
CA VAL A 525 -20.91 59.79 -19.73
C VAL A 525 -21.30 60.78 -20.82
N CYS A 526 -21.46 62.06 -20.48
CA CYS A 526 -21.59 63.11 -21.49
C CYS A 526 -20.60 64.24 -21.25
N ALA A 527 -20.21 64.94 -22.31
CA ALA A 527 -19.50 66.20 -22.16
C ALA A 527 -20.39 67.36 -22.56
N ILE A 528 -20.31 68.45 -21.81
CA ILE A 528 -21.08 69.68 -22.03
C ILE A 528 -20.08 70.83 -22.08
N ASP A 529 -20.29 71.80 -22.97
CA ASP A 529 -19.49 73.03 -22.99
C ASP A 529 -20.31 74.13 -22.30
N THR A 530 -20.05 74.42 -21.03
CA THR A 530 -20.82 75.43 -20.27
C THR A 530 -20.55 76.88 -20.71
N THR A 531 -19.60 77.08 -21.64
CA THR A 531 -19.24 78.39 -22.19
C THR A 531 -20.08 78.79 -23.40
N LYS A 532 -20.95 77.88 -23.89
CA LYS A 532 -21.88 78.07 -25.00
C LYS A 532 -23.30 77.73 -24.57
#